data_AF-A0A1F9MPN0-F1
#
_entry.id   AF-A0A1F9MPN0-F1
#
_cell.length_a   1.000
_cell.length_b   1.000
_cell.length_c   1.000
_cell.angle_alpha   90.00
_cell.angle_beta   90.00
_cell.angle_gamma   90.00
#
_symmetry.space_group_name_H-M   'P 1'
#
loop_
_entity.id
_entity.type
_entity.pdbx_description
1 polymer ?
#
loop_
_entity_poly.entity_id
_entity_poly.type
_entity_poly.pdbx_seq_one_letter_code
_entity_poly.pdbx_strand_id
1 'polypeptide(L)' 'MSLRKVTKNRGSFPNDEAMIKLLYLALNNIAKKWTLPIRDWKAALNRFSILSGDRMPAY' A
#
# COMPACT_ATOMS: atom_id res chain seq x y z
N MET A 1 8.66 -9.11 -3.20
CA MET A 1 8.18 -8.97 -4.60
C MET A 1 8.04 -7.47 -4.84
N SER A 2 8.53 -6.92 -5.95
CA SER A 2 8.45 -5.47 -6.23
C SER A 2 7.83 -5.23 -7.60
N LEU A 3 7.22 -4.06 -7.83
CA LEU A 3 6.62 -3.74 -9.11
C LEU A 3 7.65 -3.82 -10.25
N ARG A 4 8.87 -3.28 -10.04
CA ARG A 4 9.99 -3.41 -10.98
C ARG A 4 10.29 -4.87 -11.34
N LYS A 5 10.24 -5.79 -10.38
CA LYS A 5 10.49 -7.22 -10.64
C LYS A 5 9.37 -7.85 -11.47
N VAL A 6 8.14 -7.36 -11.36
CA VAL A 6 6.99 -7.86 -12.11
C VAL A 6 6.94 -7.29 -13.54
N THR A 7 7.45 -6.07 -13.74
CA THR A 7 7.47 -5.40 -15.04
C THR A 7 8.77 -5.58 -15.84
N LYS A 8 9.90 -5.94 -15.21
CA LYS A 8 11.23 -5.97 -15.87
C LYS A 8 11.34 -6.79 -17.17
N ASN A 9 10.49 -7.80 -17.35
CA ASN A 9 10.52 -8.68 -18.53
C ASN A 9 9.37 -8.38 -19.50
N ARG A 10 8.61 -7.31 -19.29
CA ARG A 10 7.51 -6.88 -20.17
C ARG A 10 7.89 -5.59 -20.86
N GLY A 11 8.35 -5.69 -22.10
CA GLY A 11 8.77 -4.54 -22.92
C GLY A 11 7.61 -3.68 -23.43
N SER A 12 6.42 -4.25 -23.56
CA SER A 12 5.18 -3.54 -23.88
C SER A 12 3.96 -4.28 -23.31
N PHE A 13 2.84 -3.57 -23.21
CA PHE A 13 1.54 -4.12 -22.85
C PHE A 13 0.58 -4.02 -24.05
N PRO A 14 -0.35 -4.98 -24.22
CA PRO A 14 -1.29 -4.96 -25.33
C PRO A 14 -2.35 -3.84 -25.20
N ASN A 15 -2.65 -3.39 -23.97
CA ASN A 15 -3.47 -2.23 -23.66
C ASN A 15 -3.22 -1.79 -22.20
N ASP A 16 -3.78 -0.64 -21.82
CA ASP A 16 -3.63 -0.07 -20.48
C ASP A 16 -4.27 -0.95 -19.39
N GLU A 17 -5.40 -1.59 -19.70
CA GLU A 17 -6.09 -2.49 -18.76
C GLU A 17 -5.20 -3.68 -18.34
N ALA A 18 -4.46 -4.26 -19.29
CA ALA A 18 -3.54 -5.36 -19.03
C ALA A 18 -2.39 -4.92 -18.10
N MET A 19 -1.90 -3.69 -18.25
CA MET A 19 -0.91 -3.10 -17.34
C MET A 19 -1.50 -2.92 -15.94
N ILE A 20 -2.66 -2.28 -15.84
CA ILE A 20 -3.33 -2.00 -14.55
C ILE A 20 -3.64 -3.29 -13.82
N LYS A 21 -4.17 -4.30 -14.50
CA LYS A 21 -4.47 -5.62 -13.92
C LYS A 21 -3.22 -6.29 -13.36
N LEU A 22 -2.09 -6.22 -14.07
CA LEU A 22 -0.82 -6.77 -13.59
C LEU A 22 -0.35 -6.06 -12.32
N LEU A 23 -0.39 -4.73 -12.29
CA LEU A 23 0.00 -3.94 -11.14
C LEU A 23 -0.91 -4.19 -9.93
N TYR A 24 -2.22 -4.27 -10.15
CA TYR A 24 -3.20 -4.62 -9.12
C TYR A 24 -2.91 -5.98 -8.48
N LEU A 25 -2.68 -7.01 -9.29
CA LEU A 25 -2.34 -8.35 -8.79
C LEU A 25 -0.99 -8.36 -8.04
N ALA A 26 0.00 -7.62 -8.54
CA ALA A 26 1.30 -7.48 -7.88
C ALA A 26 1.16 -6.82 -6.51
N LEU A 27 0.42 -5.70 -6.43
CA LEU A 27 0.17 -4.98 -5.17
C LEU A 27 -0.60 -5.86 -4.17
N ASN A 28 -1.63 -6.58 -4.60
CA ASN A 28 -2.35 -7.51 -3.74
C ASN A 28 -1.43 -8.60 -3.15
N ASN A 29 -0.52 -9.15 -3.96
CA ASN A 29 0.44 -10.14 -3.48
C ASN A 29 1.50 -9.55 -2.54
N ILE A 30 1.85 -8.28 -2.70
CA ILE A 30 2.74 -7.56 -1.78
C ILE A 30 2.03 -7.28 -0.46
N ALA A 31 0.79 -6.77 -0.52
CA ALA A 31 -0.02 -6.42 0.64
C ALA A 31 -0.26 -7.63 1.56
N LYS A 32 -0.45 -8.84 1.01
CA LYS A 32 -0.52 -10.09 1.79
C LYS A 32 0.69 -10.33 2.70
N LYS A 33 1.84 -9.73 2.41
CA LYS A 33 3.07 -9.86 3.22
C LYS A 33 3.22 -8.75 4.26
N TRP A 34 2.37 -7.72 4.25
CA TRP A 34 2.38 -6.64 5.23
C TRP A 34 1.62 -7.06 6.49
N THR A 35 2.14 -8.09 7.17
CA THR A 35 1.54 -8.64 8.40
C THR A 35 2.12 -8.03 9.67
N LEU A 36 3.25 -7.32 9.57
CA LEU A 36 3.90 -6.73 10.73
C LEU A 36 3.10 -5.49 11.19
N PRO A 37 2.73 -5.40 12.48
CA PRO A 37 2.11 -4.19 13.01
C PRO A 37 3.06 -3.00 12.91
N ILE A 38 2.48 -1.81 12.73
CA ILE A 38 3.23 -0.55 12.75
C ILE A 38 3.81 -0.36 14.15
N ARG A 39 5.14 -0.20 14.24
CA ARG A 39 5.82 0.05 15.50
C ARG A 39 5.32 1.35 16.13
N ASP A 40 5.09 1.32 17.43
CA ASP A 40 4.66 2.48 18.23
C ASP A 40 3.38 3.17 17.73
N TRP A 41 2.49 2.42 17.07
CA TRP A 41 1.26 2.97 16.48
C TRP A 41 0.39 3.73 17.49
N LYS A 42 0.29 3.25 18.74
CA LYS A 42 -0.45 3.91 19.81
C LYS A 42 0.11 5.30 20.15
N ALA A 43 1.43 5.44 20.22
CA ALA A 43 2.07 6.72 20.50
C ALA A 43 1.89 7.69 19.32
N ALA A 44 1.95 7.19 18.09
CA ALA A 44 1.65 7.97 16.90
C ALA A 44 0.19 8.46 16.88
N LEU A 45 -0.78 7.59 17.21
CA LEU A 45 -2.19 7.95 17.33
C LEU A 45 -2.43 9.07 18.34
N ASN A 46 -1.77 9.03 19.51
CA ASN A 46 -1.86 10.11 20.50
C ASN A 46 -1.33 11.45 19.97
N ARG A 47 -0.32 11.44 19.10
CA ARG A 47 0.16 12.68 18.46
C ARG A 47 -0.82 13.16 17.40
N PHE A 48 -1.40 12.24 16.63
CA PHE A 48 -2.39 12.56 15.62
C PHE A 48 -3.68 13.13 16.21
N SER A 49 -4.13 12.67 17.39
CA SER A 49 -5.29 13.25 18.08
C SER A 49 -5.07 14.68 18.55
N ILE A 50 -3.83 15.06 18.90
CA ILE A 50 -3.49 16.44 19.26
C ILE A 50 -3.41 17.33 18.00
N LEU A 51 -2.73 16.85 16.96
CA LEU A 51 -2.47 17.65 15.75
C LEU A 51 -3.69 17.75 14.81
N SER A 52 -4.59 16.80 14.87
CA SER A 52 -5.69 16.66 13.90
C SER A 52 -6.95 16.13 14.57
N GLY A 53 -7.24 16.59 15.79
CA GLY A 53 -8.38 16.14 16.60
C GLY A 53 -9.70 16.11 15.84
N ASP A 54 -10.02 17.16 15.09
CA ASP A 54 -11.28 17.28 14.30
C ASP A 54 -11.39 16.26 13.16
N ARG A 55 -10.28 15.63 12.75
CA ARG A 55 -10.21 14.64 11.68
C ARG A 55 -9.99 13.22 12.19
N MET A 56 -9.77 13.06 13.49
CA MET A 56 -9.65 11.74 14.08
C MET A 56 -11.04 11.17 14.37
N PRO A 57 -11.26 9.88 14.08
CA PRO A 57 -12.51 9.22 14.48
C PRO A 57 -12.64 9.27 16.00
N ALA A 58 -13.81 9.68 16.48
CA ALA A 58 -14.16 9.53 17.89
C ALA A 58 -14.28 8.03 18.18
N TYR A 59 -13.39 7.53 19.05
CA TYR A 59 -13.41 6.16 19.54
C TYR A 59 -14.24 6.06 20.83
#